data_AF-A0A933ZTC2-F1
#
_entry.id   AF-A0A933ZTC2-F1
#
_cell.length_a   1.000
_cell.length_b   1.000
_cell.length_c   1.000
_cell.angle_alpha   90.00
_cell.angle_beta   90.00
_cell.angle_gamma   90.00
#
_symmetry.space_group_name_H-M   'P 1'
#
loop_
_entity.id
_entity.type
_entity.pdbx_description
1 polymer ?
#
loop_
_entity_poly.entity_id
_entity_poly.type
_entity_poly.pdbx_seq_one_letter_code
_entity_poly.pdbx_strand_id
1 'polypeptide(L)'
;MPEVALPLLRALPADLADRRGERRLLVWGGPAQWLVVDAELSGFLDLLDGTRDLSAAAGEHARRWKRPEAEVRAEVEPLVADLIKRGIVAPAGAPEPAPPVEQLRIANLTCNLTNACNLRCRFCYTRHHRSPEMPVDRLMDRVEEARGLLSPEASFIVLGGEPFLRVGRLFAALERAERIFRPATLLSTNGTLLEDDAVLATLAGHRVEVQVSIDGPTAEEHDAVRGAGVFAQATSAVRRLAAAGVRTIVSMVYTRRSAVRFEPLLDLARSLGAHEARFIPLRRIGAGLACAEDAPDQVAALEGLLEVLARRPELRPLLGRDWFSIQAAICRFSGARSGCGVASKVAFVDADGTVYPCPNHCAPALACGSLERSSLEEILRRSPTMQRLREDCRVERYPACRGCAFRHWCAGECRGEALAVTGDPFAPSPHCASLKEVFRRLLWLVADGDERLGGTASRRGRLIEEELV
;
A
#
# COMPACT_ATOMS: atom_id res chain seq x y z
N MET A 1 47.00 16.41 -21.49
CA MET A 1 46.03 15.42 -20.96
C MET A 1 44.97 15.23 -22.02
N PRO A 2 44.58 14.01 -22.40
CA PRO A 2 43.52 13.85 -23.39
C PRO A 2 42.22 14.39 -22.79
N GLU A 3 41.56 15.31 -23.50
CA GLU A 3 40.19 15.75 -23.21
C GLU A 3 39.31 14.50 -23.17
N VAL A 4 38.79 14.17 -21.99
CA VAL A 4 37.80 13.10 -21.86
C VAL A 4 36.55 13.62 -22.55
N ALA A 5 36.21 13.05 -23.70
CA ALA A 5 34.99 13.38 -24.41
C ALA A 5 33.79 13.21 -23.46
N LEU A 6 33.00 14.27 -23.28
CA LEU A 6 31.83 14.23 -22.43
C LEU A 6 30.79 13.26 -23.03
N PRO A 7 30.11 12.46 -22.21
CA PRO A 7 29.14 11.50 -22.74
C PRO A 7 27.97 12.24 -23.39
N LEU A 8 27.55 11.74 -24.56
CA LEU A 8 26.29 12.17 -25.17
C LEU A 8 25.14 11.73 -24.25
N LEU A 9 24.19 12.62 -24.00
CA LEU A 9 23.11 12.39 -23.05
C LEU A 9 21.77 12.25 -23.74
N ARG A 10 20.95 11.33 -23.24
CA ARG A 10 19.60 11.06 -23.72
C ARG A 10 18.60 11.09 -22.56
N ALA A 11 17.61 11.96 -22.63
CA ALA A 11 16.39 11.85 -21.83
C ALA A 11 15.55 10.68 -22.36
N LEU A 12 15.14 9.79 -21.46
CA LEU A 12 14.25 8.69 -21.81
C LEU A 12 12.87 9.24 -22.16
N PRO A 13 12.16 8.68 -23.16
CA PRO A 13 10.79 9.09 -23.44
C PRO A 13 9.88 8.78 -22.24
N ALA A 14 9.00 9.72 -21.90
CA ALA A 14 8.00 9.50 -20.86
C ALA A 14 6.91 8.53 -21.36
N ASP A 15 6.50 7.59 -20.50
CA ASP A 15 5.39 6.65 -20.77
C ASP A 15 4.02 7.36 -20.74
N LEU A 16 3.93 8.48 -20.00
CA LEU A 16 2.76 9.35 -19.95
C LEU A 16 3.21 10.80 -19.94
N ALA A 17 2.54 11.64 -20.74
CA ALA A 17 2.58 13.08 -20.64
C ALA A 17 1.16 13.61 -20.45
N ASP A 18 0.95 14.42 -19.42
CA ASP A 18 -0.34 15.04 -19.09
C ASP A 18 -0.15 16.56 -18.91
N ARG A 19 -1.11 17.37 -19.31
CA ARG A 19 -0.95 18.84 -19.36
C ARG A 19 -1.98 19.55 -18.48
N ARG A 20 -1.51 20.52 -17.69
CA ARG A 20 -2.36 21.42 -16.90
C ARG A 20 -1.88 22.86 -17.05
N GLY A 21 -2.54 23.62 -17.92
CA GLY A 21 -2.10 24.96 -18.31
C GLY A 21 -0.77 24.91 -19.05
N GLU A 22 0.23 25.62 -18.54
CA GLU A 22 1.60 25.67 -19.09
C GLU A 22 2.50 24.55 -18.57
N ARG A 23 2.09 23.86 -17.50
CA ARG A 23 2.84 22.76 -16.89
C ARG A 23 2.52 21.42 -17.55
N ARG A 24 3.53 20.57 -17.66
CA ARG A 24 3.45 19.20 -18.17
C ARG A 24 3.92 18.22 -17.10
N LEU A 25 3.09 17.27 -16.74
CA LEU A 25 3.48 16.10 -15.95
C LEU A 25 4.03 15.03 -16.90
N LEU A 26 5.26 14.59 -16.68
CA LEU A 26 5.94 13.52 -17.38
C LEU A 26 6.13 12.34 -16.40
N VAL A 27 5.79 11.13 -16.81
CA VAL A 27 5.90 9.92 -15.97
C VAL A 27 6.68 8.84 -16.70
N TRP A 28 7.69 8.29 -16.04
CA TRP A 28 8.51 7.17 -16.47
C TRP A 28 8.18 5.95 -15.60
N GLY A 29 7.43 5.04 -16.18
CA GLY A 29 6.96 3.81 -15.55
C GLY A 29 8.09 2.93 -15.09
N GLY A 30 9.13 2.77 -15.91
CA GLY A 30 10.30 1.91 -15.66
C GLY A 30 11.06 2.25 -14.37
N PRO A 31 11.64 3.44 -14.25
CA PRO A 31 12.34 3.86 -13.03
C PRO A 31 11.40 4.25 -11.88
N ALA A 32 10.07 4.18 -12.10
CA ALA A 32 9.05 4.71 -11.19
C ALA A 32 9.34 6.19 -10.82
N GLN A 33 9.55 7.04 -11.82
CA GLN A 33 9.83 8.46 -11.64
C GLN A 33 8.85 9.35 -12.38
N TRP A 34 8.67 10.58 -11.89
CA TRP A 34 7.86 11.59 -12.53
C TRP A 34 8.45 12.99 -12.32
N LEU A 35 8.08 13.92 -13.19
CA LEU A 35 8.44 15.33 -13.14
C LEU A 35 7.27 16.17 -13.60
N VAL A 36 7.07 17.34 -12.99
CA VAL A 36 6.31 18.40 -13.64
C VAL A 36 7.34 19.39 -14.19
N VAL A 37 7.17 19.78 -15.45
CA VAL A 37 8.07 20.69 -16.16
C VAL A 37 7.26 21.81 -16.82
N ASP A 38 7.86 22.99 -16.93
CA ASP A 38 7.38 24.07 -17.79
C ASP A 38 7.86 23.88 -19.24
N ALA A 39 7.65 24.90 -20.09
CA ALA A 39 8.08 24.89 -21.48
C ALA A 39 9.61 24.96 -21.64
N GLU A 40 10.31 25.63 -20.73
CA GLU A 40 11.77 25.79 -20.75
C GLU A 40 12.46 24.48 -20.44
N LEU A 41 12.17 23.89 -19.28
CA LEU A 41 12.73 22.61 -18.88
C LEU A 41 12.31 21.48 -19.82
N SER A 42 11.07 21.49 -20.33
CA SER A 42 10.66 20.54 -21.36
C SER A 42 11.52 20.69 -22.63
N GLY A 43 11.78 21.92 -23.07
CA GLY A 43 12.62 22.19 -24.23
C GLY A 43 14.08 21.78 -24.01
N PHE A 44 14.59 21.92 -22.79
CA PHE A 44 15.93 21.43 -22.43
C PHE A 44 16.03 19.91 -22.51
N LEU A 45 15.04 19.18 -21.97
CA LEU A 45 15.01 17.72 -22.05
C LEU A 45 14.98 17.21 -23.50
N ASP A 46 14.30 17.92 -24.40
CA ASP A 46 14.28 17.60 -25.84
C ASP A 46 15.67 17.74 -26.51
N LEU A 47 16.57 18.56 -25.96
CA LEU A 47 17.95 18.70 -26.45
C LEU A 47 18.84 17.52 -26.04
N LEU A 48 18.46 16.78 -24.99
CA LEU A 48 19.10 15.54 -24.56
C LEU A 48 18.56 14.38 -25.41
N ASP A 49 18.85 14.39 -26.71
CA ASP A 49 18.37 13.41 -27.69
C ASP A 49 19.35 12.26 -27.96
N GLY A 50 20.49 12.25 -27.27
CA GLY A 50 21.59 11.31 -27.49
C GLY A 50 22.61 11.74 -28.54
N THR A 51 22.47 12.94 -29.12
CA THR A 51 23.40 13.48 -30.12
C THR A 51 24.30 14.60 -29.57
N ARG A 52 24.00 15.10 -28.38
CA ARG A 52 24.72 16.19 -27.71
C ARG A 52 25.23 15.77 -26.33
N ASP A 53 26.38 16.31 -25.96
CA ASP A 53 26.80 16.33 -24.56
C ASP A 53 26.09 17.46 -23.78
N LEU A 54 26.30 17.50 -22.47
CA LEU A 54 25.68 18.49 -21.60
C LEU A 54 26.07 19.94 -21.96
N SER A 55 27.32 20.16 -22.33
CA SER A 55 27.86 21.48 -22.67
C SER A 55 27.18 22.04 -23.93
N ALA A 56 27.06 21.22 -24.98
CA ALA A 56 26.38 21.58 -26.21
C ALA A 56 24.87 21.80 -26.02
N ALA A 57 24.21 20.96 -25.22
CA ALA A 57 22.80 21.12 -24.88
C ALA A 57 22.56 22.42 -24.08
N ALA A 58 23.39 22.72 -23.09
CA ALA A 58 23.31 23.97 -22.32
C ALA A 58 23.49 25.22 -23.20
N GLY A 59 24.46 25.20 -24.13
CA GLY A 59 24.68 26.31 -25.06
C GLY A 59 23.52 26.54 -26.03
N GLU A 60 22.91 25.47 -26.55
CA GLU A 60 21.70 25.59 -27.40
C GLU A 60 20.50 26.09 -26.60
N HIS A 61 20.32 25.60 -25.37
CA HIS A 61 19.28 26.07 -24.45
C HIS A 61 19.42 27.57 -24.14
N ALA A 62 20.63 28.01 -23.80
CA ALA A 62 20.94 29.41 -23.54
C ALA A 62 20.60 30.32 -24.73
N ARG A 63 20.93 29.90 -25.96
CA ARG A 63 20.55 30.62 -27.19
C ARG A 63 19.04 30.67 -27.39
N ARG A 64 18.35 29.53 -27.26
CA ARG A 64 16.89 29.41 -27.48
C ARG A 64 16.10 30.29 -26.53
N TRP A 65 16.52 30.37 -25.26
CA TRP A 65 15.84 31.11 -24.20
C TRP A 65 16.46 32.49 -23.91
N LYS A 66 17.49 32.89 -24.65
CA LYS A 66 18.18 34.19 -24.53
C LYS A 66 18.72 34.44 -23.11
N ARG A 67 19.33 33.40 -22.51
CA ARG A 67 19.91 33.43 -21.16
C ARG A 67 21.44 33.38 -21.22
N PRO A 68 22.17 33.94 -20.25
CA PRO A 68 23.63 33.78 -20.17
C PRO A 68 24.02 32.30 -20.05
N GLU A 69 24.93 31.83 -20.93
CA GLU A 69 25.30 30.40 -20.97
C GLU A 69 25.92 29.91 -19.65
N ALA A 70 26.68 30.75 -18.96
CA ALA A 70 27.27 30.41 -17.67
C ALA A 70 26.22 30.14 -16.59
N GLU A 71 25.11 30.90 -16.56
CA GLU A 71 23.99 30.68 -15.64
C GLU A 71 23.27 29.38 -15.97
N VAL A 72 22.91 29.18 -17.25
CA VAL A 72 22.26 27.94 -17.70
C VAL A 72 23.09 26.71 -17.36
N ARG A 73 24.41 26.73 -17.58
CA ARG A 73 25.31 25.61 -17.21
C ARG A 73 25.26 25.32 -15.71
N ALA A 74 25.34 26.36 -14.88
CA ALA A 74 25.28 26.21 -13.42
C ALA A 74 23.95 25.60 -12.93
N GLU A 75 22.85 25.86 -13.64
CA GLU A 75 21.53 25.30 -13.33
C GLU A 75 21.37 23.86 -13.83
N VAL A 76 21.77 23.58 -15.07
CA VAL A 76 21.48 22.28 -15.70
C VAL A 76 22.43 21.17 -15.27
N GLU A 77 23.65 21.49 -14.82
CA GLU A 77 24.60 20.50 -14.30
C GLU A 77 24.07 19.70 -13.08
N PRO A 78 23.68 20.34 -11.97
CA PRO A 78 23.13 19.62 -10.82
C PRO A 78 21.80 18.94 -11.14
N LEU A 79 20.98 19.58 -11.98
CA LEU A 79 19.73 19.02 -12.49
C LEU A 79 19.96 17.70 -13.23
N VAL A 80 20.82 17.69 -14.24
CA VAL A 80 21.10 16.50 -15.05
C VAL A 80 21.73 15.40 -14.21
N ALA A 81 22.60 15.74 -13.25
CA ALA A 81 23.13 14.77 -12.30
C ALA A 81 22.02 14.10 -11.46
N ASP A 82 20.99 14.84 -11.03
CA ASP A 82 19.81 14.28 -10.37
C ASP A 82 18.98 13.40 -11.33
N LEU A 83 18.74 13.86 -12.56
CA LEU A 83 17.98 13.11 -13.56
C LEU A 83 18.65 11.79 -13.94
N ILE A 84 19.98 11.74 -13.97
CA ILE A 84 20.76 10.51 -14.17
C ILE A 84 20.58 9.55 -12.98
N LYS A 85 20.70 10.05 -11.74
CA LYS A 85 20.49 9.23 -10.53
C LYS A 85 19.08 8.64 -10.46
N ARG A 86 18.10 9.35 -11.05
CA ARG A 86 16.71 8.94 -11.13
C ARG A 86 16.42 8.04 -12.34
N GLY A 87 17.37 7.86 -13.25
CA GLY A 87 17.17 7.07 -14.47
C GLY A 87 16.20 7.72 -15.45
N ILE A 88 16.07 9.05 -15.42
CA ILE A 88 15.30 9.83 -16.40
C ILE A 88 16.20 10.21 -17.58
N VAL A 89 17.47 10.50 -17.30
CA VAL A 89 18.51 10.77 -18.30
C VAL A 89 19.56 9.67 -18.22
N ALA A 90 20.11 9.24 -19.35
CA ALA A 90 21.19 8.27 -19.40
C ALA A 90 22.19 8.62 -20.51
N PRO A 91 23.44 8.12 -20.45
CA PRO A 91 24.34 8.16 -21.60
C PRO A 91 23.70 7.51 -22.83
N ALA A 92 23.96 8.06 -24.01
CA ALA A 92 23.49 7.49 -25.27
C ALA A 92 23.97 6.04 -25.42
N GLY A 93 23.05 5.12 -25.73
CA GLY A 93 23.35 3.69 -25.85
C GLY A 93 23.47 2.93 -24.52
N ALA A 94 23.25 3.59 -23.37
CA ALA A 94 23.16 2.87 -22.09
C ALA A 94 21.96 1.90 -22.12
N PRO A 95 22.13 0.67 -21.58
CA PRO A 95 21.03 -0.27 -21.46
C PRO A 95 19.98 0.26 -20.48
N GLU A 96 18.72 -0.16 -20.65
CA GLU A 96 17.69 0.13 -19.66
C GLU A 96 18.09 -0.44 -18.29
N PRO A 97 17.82 0.28 -17.19
CA PRO A 97 18.05 -0.25 -15.85
C PRO A 97 17.31 -1.56 -15.65
N ALA A 98 18.00 -2.57 -15.11
CA ALA A 98 17.35 -3.83 -14.77
C ALA A 98 16.22 -3.59 -13.73
N PRO A 99 15.10 -4.32 -13.83
CA PRO A 99 14.02 -4.17 -12.86
C PRO A 99 14.50 -4.56 -11.46
N PRO A 100 13.93 -3.97 -10.40
CA PRO A 100 14.32 -4.31 -9.04
C PRO A 100 14.11 -5.80 -8.77
N VAL A 101 15.09 -6.45 -8.16
CA VAL A 101 14.98 -7.84 -7.71
C VAL A 101 14.38 -7.85 -6.32
N GLU A 102 13.18 -8.38 -6.18
CA GLU A 102 12.53 -8.47 -4.89
C GLU A 102 13.10 -9.66 -4.10
N GLN A 103 13.83 -9.35 -3.02
CA GLN A 103 14.39 -10.35 -2.12
C GLN A 103 13.31 -10.85 -1.15
N LEU A 104 13.40 -12.13 -0.76
CA LEU A 104 12.56 -12.68 0.30
C LEU A 104 12.91 -12.01 1.63
N ARG A 105 12.03 -11.11 2.07
CA ARG A 105 12.13 -10.44 3.37
C ARG A 105 10.73 -10.04 3.82
N ILE A 106 10.18 -10.77 4.78
CA ILE A 106 8.79 -10.62 5.22
C ILE A 106 8.63 -9.31 5.99
N ALA A 107 7.86 -8.38 5.43
CA ALA A 107 7.48 -7.12 6.05
C ALA A 107 6.12 -7.20 6.74
N ASN A 108 5.23 -8.11 6.32
CA ASN A 108 3.95 -8.34 6.97
C ASN A 108 3.74 -9.85 7.16
N LEU A 109 3.65 -10.28 8.42
CA LEU A 109 3.23 -11.63 8.74
C LEU A 109 1.82 -11.57 9.34
N THR A 110 0.86 -12.12 8.61
CA THR A 110 -0.52 -12.21 9.06
C THR A 110 -0.76 -13.58 9.67
N CYS A 111 -1.43 -13.63 10.82
CA CYS A 111 -1.85 -14.87 11.46
C CYS A 111 -3.35 -14.84 11.75
N ASN A 112 -4.06 -15.89 11.37
CA ASN A 112 -5.36 -16.19 11.96
C ASN A 112 -5.11 -17.02 13.21
N LEU A 113 -5.49 -16.53 14.39
CA LEU A 113 -5.40 -17.35 15.61
C LEU A 113 -6.57 -18.32 15.70
N THR A 114 -7.72 -17.98 15.12
CA THR A 114 -8.88 -18.86 14.97
C THR A 114 -9.53 -18.58 13.64
N ASN A 115 -10.29 -19.55 13.11
CA ASN A 115 -11.22 -19.32 12.00
C ASN A 115 -12.67 -19.26 12.49
N ALA A 116 -12.93 -19.46 13.78
CA ALA A 116 -14.25 -19.30 14.36
C ALA A 116 -14.61 -17.81 14.45
N CYS A 117 -15.80 -17.44 14.00
CA CYS A 117 -16.36 -16.10 14.13
C CYS A 117 -17.82 -16.19 14.57
N ASN A 118 -18.24 -15.24 15.39
CA ASN A 118 -19.62 -15.08 15.83
C ASN A 118 -20.48 -14.29 14.82
N LEU A 119 -19.89 -13.73 13.76
CA LEU A 119 -20.58 -13.01 12.69
C LEU A 119 -20.49 -13.73 11.34
N ARG A 120 -21.31 -13.29 10.37
CA ARG A 120 -21.29 -13.77 8.97
C ARG A 120 -21.31 -12.61 7.97
N CYS A 121 -20.40 -11.66 8.15
CA CYS A 121 -20.35 -10.40 7.40
C CYS A 121 -20.47 -10.61 5.89
N ARG A 122 -21.21 -9.72 5.23
CA ARG A 122 -21.61 -9.82 3.82
C ARG A 122 -20.45 -10.08 2.84
N PHE A 123 -19.32 -9.39 3.00
CA PHE A 123 -18.15 -9.50 2.12
C PHE A 123 -16.93 -10.14 2.78
N CYS A 124 -17.12 -10.96 3.83
CA CYS A 124 -16.01 -11.63 4.50
C CYS A 124 -15.22 -12.54 3.54
N TYR A 125 -13.89 -12.36 3.48
CA TYR A 125 -13.02 -13.15 2.59
C TYR A 125 -12.91 -14.63 3.01
N THR A 126 -13.12 -14.93 4.29
CA THR A 126 -13.12 -16.29 4.87
C THR A 126 -14.51 -16.74 5.30
N ARG A 127 -15.58 -16.21 4.70
CA ARG A 127 -16.96 -16.57 5.07
C ARG A 127 -17.14 -18.09 4.99
N HIS A 128 -17.57 -18.70 6.10
CA HIS A 128 -17.75 -20.15 6.28
C HIS A 128 -16.48 -21.00 6.45
N HIS A 129 -15.28 -20.41 6.40
CA HIS A 129 -14.06 -21.13 6.69
C HIS A 129 -14.01 -21.54 8.18
N ARG A 130 -13.72 -22.81 8.43
CA ARG A 130 -13.49 -23.37 9.76
C ARG A 130 -12.37 -24.38 9.65
N SER A 131 -11.51 -24.40 10.65
CA SER A 131 -10.38 -25.33 10.73
C SER A 131 -10.16 -25.74 12.18
N PRO A 132 -9.43 -26.83 12.43
CA PRO A 132 -8.77 -27.05 13.71
C PRO A 132 -7.86 -25.87 14.09
N GLU A 133 -7.53 -25.76 15.37
CA GLU A 133 -6.64 -24.73 15.89
C GLU A 133 -5.35 -25.40 16.41
N MET A 134 -4.23 -25.22 15.69
CA MET A 134 -2.90 -25.68 16.12
C MET A 134 -2.56 -25.07 17.49
N PRO A 135 -1.93 -25.74 18.46
CA PRO A 135 -1.53 -25.10 19.73
C PRO A 135 -0.74 -23.80 19.50
N VAL A 136 -1.13 -22.71 20.18
CA VAL A 136 -0.60 -21.36 19.89
C VAL A 136 0.88 -21.22 20.20
N ASP A 137 1.36 -21.87 21.26
CA ASP A 137 2.79 -21.84 21.59
C ASP A 137 3.62 -22.43 20.47
N ARG A 138 3.18 -23.59 19.93
CA ARG A 138 3.83 -24.23 18.80
C ARG A 138 3.74 -23.37 17.53
N LEU A 139 2.61 -22.72 17.27
CA LEU A 139 2.49 -21.79 16.15
C LEU A 139 3.51 -20.65 16.28
N MET A 140 3.60 -20.04 17.46
CA MET A 140 4.52 -18.92 17.71
C MET A 140 6.00 -19.34 17.72
N ASP A 141 6.31 -20.56 18.14
CA ASP A 141 7.66 -21.14 17.99
C ASP A 141 8.06 -21.19 16.52
N ARG A 142 7.16 -21.63 15.64
CA ARG A 142 7.42 -21.63 14.18
C ARG A 142 7.56 -20.23 13.60
N VAL A 143 6.82 -19.25 14.12
CA VAL A 143 6.98 -17.84 13.72
C VAL A 143 8.37 -17.33 14.13
N GLU A 144 8.81 -17.65 15.35
CA GLU A 144 10.12 -17.27 15.87
C GLU A 144 11.28 -17.92 15.11
N GLU A 145 11.15 -19.18 14.69
CA GLU A 145 12.12 -19.86 13.83
C GLU A 145 12.38 -19.08 12.53
N ALA A 146 11.38 -18.37 11.98
CA ALA A 146 11.52 -17.57 10.77
C ALA A 146 12.04 -16.14 11.00
N ARG A 147 12.48 -15.79 12.22
CA ARG A 147 12.95 -14.43 12.57
C ARG A 147 14.02 -13.89 11.61
N GLY A 148 14.91 -14.75 11.11
CA GLY A 148 15.96 -14.37 10.14
C GLY A 148 15.44 -13.89 8.78
N LEU A 149 14.17 -14.17 8.45
CA LEU A 149 13.50 -13.71 7.23
C LEU A 149 12.67 -12.44 7.42
N LEU A 150 12.45 -12.00 8.66
CA LEU A 150 11.63 -10.83 8.95
C LEU A 150 12.43 -9.55 8.68
N SER A 151 11.75 -8.52 8.16
CA SER A 151 12.30 -7.17 8.19
C SER A 151 12.37 -6.63 9.63
N PRO A 152 13.27 -5.68 9.95
CA PRO A 152 13.36 -5.13 11.30
C PRO A 152 12.05 -4.45 11.75
N GLU A 153 11.33 -3.87 10.79
CA GLU A 153 10.03 -3.23 10.96
C GLU A 153 8.87 -4.14 10.52
N ALA A 154 9.05 -5.47 10.57
CA ALA A 154 8.01 -6.40 10.19
C ALA A 154 6.80 -6.24 11.12
N SER A 155 5.61 -6.12 10.52
CA SER A 155 4.36 -6.07 11.24
C SER A 155 3.82 -7.47 11.46
N PHE A 156 3.47 -7.78 12.71
CA PHE A 156 2.65 -8.93 13.05
C PHE A 156 1.19 -8.50 13.09
N ILE A 157 0.37 -9.18 12.29
CA ILE A 157 -1.04 -8.82 12.10
C ILE A 157 -1.88 -10.02 12.52
N VAL A 158 -2.67 -9.84 13.57
CA VAL A 158 -3.63 -10.84 14.03
C VAL A 158 -4.99 -10.54 13.39
N LEU A 159 -5.41 -11.44 12.52
CA LEU A 159 -6.76 -11.50 11.97
C LEU A 159 -7.46 -12.77 12.50
N GLY A 160 -8.40 -13.28 11.72
CA GLY A 160 -8.90 -14.65 11.81
C GLY A 160 -10.12 -14.79 12.68
N GLY A 161 -11.20 -15.24 12.03
CA GLY A 161 -12.52 -15.30 12.62
C GLY A 161 -12.80 -14.07 13.48
N GLU A 162 -13.04 -14.29 14.76
CA GLU A 162 -12.99 -13.28 15.80
C GLU A 162 -11.98 -13.69 16.89
N PRO A 163 -10.81 -13.02 17.02
CA PRO A 163 -9.77 -13.39 17.97
C PRO A 163 -10.24 -13.44 19.43
N PHE A 164 -11.18 -12.58 19.81
CA PHE A 164 -11.71 -12.55 21.18
C PHE A 164 -12.60 -13.76 21.54
N LEU A 165 -12.95 -14.65 20.58
CA LEU A 165 -13.51 -15.98 20.91
C LEU A 165 -12.49 -16.93 21.55
N ARG A 166 -11.20 -16.57 21.52
CA ARG A 166 -10.08 -17.36 22.04
C ARG A 166 -9.12 -16.48 22.85
N VAL A 167 -9.64 -15.72 23.81
CA VAL A 167 -8.88 -14.72 24.59
C VAL A 167 -7.54 -15.24 25.15
N GLY A 168 -7.51 -16.42 25.78
CA GLY A 168 -6.27 -16.99 26.30
C GLY A 168 -5.23 -17.27 25.20
N ARG A 169 -5.68 -17.75 24.05
CA ARG A 169 -4.84 -17.97 22.86
C ARG A 169 -4.32 -16.64 22.29
N LEU A 170 -5.17 -15.62 22.26
CA LEU A 170 -4.83 -14.28 21.80
C LEU A 170 -3.72 -13.68 22.68
N PHE A 171 -3.88 -13.69 24.00
CA PHE A 171 -2.89 -13.11 24.90
C PHE A 171 -1.55 -13.86 24.88
N ALA A 172 -1.57 -15.20 24.81
CA ALA A 172 -0.34 -15.97 24.60
C ALA A 172 0.39 -15.57 23.30
N ALA A 173 -0.35 -15.37 22.20
CA ALA A 173 0.24 -14.91 20.94
C ALA A 173 0.79 -13.48 21.04
N LEU A 174 0.11 -12.55 21.72
CA LEU A 174 0.59 -11.18 21.92
C LEU A 174 1.89 -11.13 22.72
N GLU A 175 1.97 -11.90 23.81
CA GLU A 175 3.17 -11.99 24.64
C GLU A 175 4.38 -12.51 23.84
N ARG A 176 4.16 -13.55 23.01
CA ARG A 176 5.21 -14.06 22.12
C ARG A 176 5.57 -13.05 21.02
N ALA A 177 4.58 -12.36 20.45
CA ALA A 177 4.82 -11.38 19.39
C ALA A 177 5.67 -10.19 19.85
N GLU A 178 5.53 -9.72 21.10
CA GLU A 178 6.34 -8.64 21.65
C GLU A 178 7.84 -8.94 21.69
N ARG A 179 8.20 -10.23 21.86
CA ARG A 179 9.58 -10.73 21.82
C ARG A 179 10.09 -10.92 20.40
N ILE A 180 9.19 -11.12 19.43
CA ILE A 180 9.55 -11.44 18.03
C ILE A 180 9.64 -10.18 17.17
N PHE A 181 8.65 -9.31 17.30
CA PHE A 181 8.48 -8.13 16.46
C PHE A 181 8.82 -6.87 17.25
N ARG A 182 9.34 -5.85 16.57
CA ARG A 182 9.61 -4.53 17.18
C ARG A 182 8.38 -3.60 17.15
N PRO A 183 7.60 -3.53 16.06
CA PRO A 183 6.36 -2.74 16.04
C PRO A 183 5.30 -3.32 16.98
N ALA A 184 4.26 -2.52 17.23
CA ALA A 184 3.04 -3.02 17.88
C ALA A 184 2.33 -4.04 16.99
N THR A 185 1.75 -5.08 17.60
CA THR A 185 0.89 -6.02 16.88
C THR A 185 -0.37 -5.30 16.42
N LEU A 186 -0.76 -5.47 15.15
CA LEU A 186 -2.04 -4.98 14.65
C LEU A 186 -3.09 -6.08 14.84
N LEU A 187 -4.04 -5.86 15.74
CA LEU A 187 -5.12 -6.80 16.06
C LEU A 187 -6.44 -6.32 15.45
N SER A 188 -7.04 -7.10 14.54
CA SER A 188 -8.37 -6.79 14.00
C SER A 188 -9.48 -7.56 14.74
N THR A 189 -10.56 -6.86 15.09
CA THR A 189 -11.74 -7.42 15.75
C THR A 189 -13.04 -6.82 15.19
N ASN A 190 -14.14 -7.55 15.32
CA ASN A 190 -15.49 -7.03 15.09
C ASN A 190 -16.04 -6.21 16.28
N GLY A 191 -15.38 -6.25 17.45
CA GLY A 191 -15.72 -5.47 18.64
C GLY A 191 -16.84 -6.04 19.51
N THR A 192 -17.51 -7.14 19.14
CA THR A 192 -18.70 -7.61 19.86
C THR A 192 -18.41 -8.29 21.20
N LEU A 193 -17.15 -8.61 21.49
CA LEU A 193 -16.73 -9.37 22.68
C LEU A 193 -15.84 -8.57 23.62
N LEU A 194 -15.77 -7.26 23.41
CA LEU A 194 -15.02 -6.34 24.25
C LEU A 194 -15.96 -5.69 25.25
N GLU A 195 -16.50 -6.51 26.17
CA GLU A 195 -17.36 -6.11 27.30
C GLU A 195 -16.70 -6.33 28.68
N ASP A 196 -15.68 -7.19 28.77
CA ASP A 196 -14.98 -7.49 30.03
C ASP A 196 -13.85 -6.49 30.31
N ASP A 197 -13.88 -5.82 31.47
CA ASP A 197 -12.85 -4.88 31.91
C ASP A 197 -11.48 -5.54 32.13
N ALA A 198 -11.44 -6.81 32.58
CA ALA A 198 -10.18 -7.54 32.78
C ALA A 198 -9.49 -7.84 31.44
N VAL A 199 -10.28 -8.14 30.39
CA VAL A 199 -9.77 -8.30 29.03
C VAL A 199 -9.17 -6.99 28.51
N LEU A 200 -9.85 -5.86 28.72
CA LEU A 200 -9.35 -4.55 28.33
C LEU A 200 -8.08 -4.14 29.09
N ALA A 201 -8.05 -4.35 30.40
CA ALA A 201 -6.89 -4.06 31.23
C ALA A 201 -5.67 -4.90 30.80
N THR A 202 -5.89 -6.19 30.49
CA THR A 202 -4.84 -7.07 29.97
C THR A 202 -4.34 -6.59 28.61
N LEU A 203 -5.26 -6.24 27.70
CA LEU A 203 -4.91 -5.75 26.36
C LEU A 203 -4.13 -4.43 26.41
N ALA A 204 -4.47 -3.53 27.33
CA ALA A 204 -3.75 -2.28 27.57
C ALA A 204 -2.31 -2.48 28.09
N GLY A 205 -2.03 -3.63 28.70
CA GLY A 205 -0.68 -4.03 29.10
C GLY A 205 0.22 -4.48 27.94
N HIS A 206 -0.35 -4.72 26.76
CA HIS A 206 0.38 -5.19 25.58
C HIS A 206 0.71 -4.07 24.58
N ARG A 207 1.81 -4.24 23.84
CA ARG A 207 2.17 -3.39 22.70
C ARG A 207 1.33 -3.77 21.48
N VAL A 208 0.09 -3.31 21.48
CA VAL A 208 -0.93 -3.61 20.45
C VAL A 208 -1.61 -2.35 19.94
N GLU A 209 -1.96 -2.36 18.66
CA GLU A 209 -2.94 -1.45 18.07
C GLU A 209 -4.19 -2.25 17.68
N VAL A 210 -5.37 -1.79 18.07
CA VAL A 210 -6.62 -2.53 17.85
C VAL A 210 -7.43 -1.86 16.76
N GLN A 211 -7.71 -2.61 15.71
CA GLN A 211 -8.58 -2.22 14.62
C GLN A 211 -9.98 -2.79 14.82
N VAL A 212 -10.94 -1.92 15.11
CA VAL A 212 -12.37 -2.29 15.20
C VAL A 212 -13.03 -2.04 13.86
N SER A 213 -13.67 -3.08 13.32
CA SER A 213 -14.31 -2.99 12.01
C SER A 213 -15.68 -2.31 12.09
N ILE A 214 -15.84 -1.16 11.43
CA ILE A 214 -17.10 -0.41 11.35
C ILE A 214 -17.35 0.02 9.90
N ASP A 215 -18.34 -0.58 9.23
CA ASP A 215 -18.58 -0.38 7.79
C ASP A 215 -19.64 0.68 7.44
N GLY A 216 -20.08 1.45 8.44
CA GLY A 216 -21.04 2.53 8.26
C GLY A 216 -21.11 3.41 9.51
N PRO A 217 -21.40 4.71 9.37
CA PRO A 217 -21.48 5.65 10.49
C PRO A 217 -22.78 5.50 11.32
N THR A 218 -23.71 4.66 10.89
CA THR A 218 -25.01 4.43 11.55
C THR A 218 -25.26 2.94 11.77
N ALA A 219 -26.18 2.61 12.70
CA ALA A 219 -26.60 1.25 12.96
C ALA A 219 -27.18 0.58 11.70
N GLU A 220 -28.06 1.27 10.97
CA GLU A 220 -28.65 0.75 9.73
C GLU A 220 -27.58 0.32 8.71
N GLU A 221 -26.61 1.20 8.43
CA GLU A 221 -25.59 0.94 7.41
C GLU A 221 -24.60 -0.15 7.84
N HIS A 222 -24.17 -0.13 9.09
CA HIS A 222 -23.22 -1.10 9.62
C HIS A 222 -23.86 -2.48 9.79
N ASP A 223 -25.05 -2.54 10.40
CA ASP A 223 -25.73 -3.80 10.71
C ASP A 223 -26.22 -4.51 9.44
N ALA A 224 -26.54 -3.77 8.37
CA ALA A 224 -26.82 -4.33 7.05
C ALA A 224 -25.64 -5.15 6.47
N VAL A 225 -24.42 -4.88 6.93
CA VAL A 225 -23.21 -5.61 6.52
C VAL A 225 -22.85 -6.71 7.52
N ARG A 226 -22.92 -6.42 8.82
CA ARG A 226 -22.31 -7.24 9.88
C ARG A 226 -23.30 -8.00 10.77
N GLY A 227 -24.58 -7.66 10.73
CA GLY A 227 -25.64 -8.24 11.55
C GLY A 227 -26.27 -7.23 12.50
N ALA A 228 -27.51 -7.46 12.89
CA ALA A 228 -28.28 -6.59 13.77
C ALA A 228 -27.62 -6.43 15.16
N GLY A 229 -27.57 -5.20 15.66
CA GLY A 229 -27.05 -4.85 16.99
C GLY A 229 -25.53 -4.71 17.04
N VAL A 230 -24.80 -5.08 15.99
CA VAL A 230 -23.33 -5.10 15.98
C VAL A 230 -22.75 -3.70 16.06
N PHE A 231 -23.38 -2.70 15.45
CA PHE A 231 -22.93 -1.30 15.51
C PHE A 231 -22.82 -0.77 16.95
N ALA A 232 -23.83 -1.05 17.78
CA ALA A 232 -23.83 -0.62 19.18
C ALA A 232 -22.65 -1.23 19.95
N GLN A 233 -22.38 -2.53 19.72
CA GLN A 233 -21.28 -3.24 20.35
C GLN A 233 -19.92 -2.75 19.84
N ALA A 234 -19.74 -2.62 18.53
CA ALA A 234 -18.50 -2.17 17.91
C ALA A 234 -18.14 -0.73 18.32
N THR A 235 -19.12 0.19 18.35
CA THR A 235 -18.88 1.57 18.82
C THR A 235 -18.60 1.62 20.32
N SER A 236 -19.25 0.78 21.13
CA SER A 236 -18.93 0.62 22.56
C SER A 236 -17.48 0.15 22.74
N ALA A 237 -17.05 -0.86 21.99
CA ALA A 237 -15.70 -1.38 22.03
C ALA A 237 -14.65 -0.30 21.73
N VAL A 238 -14.87 0.54 20.69
CA VAL A 238 -13.95 1.65 20.37
C VAL A 238 -13.82 2.62 21.56
N ARG A 239 -14.95 3.04 22.16
CA ARG A 239 -14.92 3.96 23.32
C ARG A 239 -14.14 3.36 24.49
N ARG A 240 -14.38 2.08 24.79
CA ARG A 240 -13.76 1.40 25.93
C ARG A 240 -12.26 1.16 25.72
N LEU A 241 -11.86 0.75 24.52
CA LEU A 241 -10.44 0.64 24.15
C LEU A 241 -9.72 1.98 24.25
N ALA A 242 -10.33 3.05 23.71
CA ALA A 242 -9.78 4.39 23.78
C ALA A 242 -9.67 4.88 25.23
N ALA A 243 -10.71 4.67 26.06
CA ALA A 243 -10.70 5.02 27.49
C ALA A 243 -9.64 4.23 28.29
N ALA A 244 -9.33 3.00 27.88
CA ALA A 244 -8.25 2.18 28.45
C ALA A 244 -6.85 2.56 27.94
N GLY A 245 -6.73 3.58 27.07
CA GLY A 245 -5.44 4.03 26.52
C GLY A 245 -4.90 3.16 25.38
N VAL A 246 -5.70 2.23 24.85
CA VAL A 246 -5.31 1.38 23.71
C VAL A 246 -5.40 2.18 22.41
N ARG A 247 -4.32 2.16 21.61
CA ARG A 247 -4.32 2.77 20.26
C ARG A 247 -5.37 2.09 19.40
N THR A 248 -6.46 2.81 19.13
CA THR A 248 -7.64 2.26 18.47
C THR A 248 -7.82 2.83 17.07
N ILE A 249 -8.10 1.96 16.12
CA ILE A 249 -8.33 2.27 14.71
C ILE A 249 -9.76 1.87 14.37
N VAL A 250 -10.55 2.78 13.81
CA VAL A 250 -11.81 2.43 13.14
C VAL A 250 -11.50 2.07 11.70
N SER A 251 -11.95 0.90 11.24
CA SER A 251 -11.70 0.46 9.86
C SER A 251 -12.98 0.13 9.13
N MET A 252 -13.11 0.71 7.94
CA MET A 252 -14.23 0.52 7.04
C MET A 252 -13.74 -0.15 5.76
N VAL A 253 -14.39 -1.25 5.39
CA VAL A 253 -14.35 -1.76 4.02
C VAL A 253 -15.36 -0.95 3.23
N TYR A 254 -14.86 0.00 2.44
CA TYR A 254 -15.74 0.85 1.65
C TYR A 254 -16.11 0.20 0.32
N THR A 255 -17.35 0.47 -0.07
CA THR A 255 -17.95 0.07 -1.33
C THR A 255 -18.23 1.31 -2.15
N ARG A 256 -18.69 1.14 -3.39
CA ARG A 256 -19.22 2.26 -4.18
C ARG A 256 -20.28 3.07 -3.42
N ARG A 257 -21.19 2.40 -2.72
CA ARG A 257 -22.30 3.05 -2.00
C ARG A 257 -21.86 3.73 -0.72
N SER A 258 -20.83 3.22 -0.06
CA SER A 258 -20.43 3.68 1.27
C SER A 258 -19.25 4.65 1.25
N ALA A 259 -18.58 4.85 0.10
CA ALA A 259 -17.51 5.84 -0.07
C ALA A 259 -17.97 7.28 0.25
N VAL A 260 -19.23 7.62 -0.04
CA VAL A 260 -19.81 8.94 0.30
C VAL A 260 -19.96 9.17 1.82
N ARG A 261 -19.74 8.15 2.64
CA ARG A 261 -19.88 8.21 4.10
C ARG A 261 -18.56 8.44 4.84
N PHE A 262 -17.47 8.78 4.15
CA PHE A 262 -16.16 9.02 4.77
C PHE A 262 -16.19 10.11 5.84
N GLU A 263 -16.80 11.27 5.58
CA GLU A 263 -16.88 12.36 6.58
C GLU A 263 -17.66 11.94 7.84
N PRO A 264 -18.90 11.43 7.75
CA PRO A 264 -19.60 10.94 8.94
C PRO A 264 -18.85 9.83 9.70
N LEU A 265 -18.12 8.95 9.00
CA LEU A 265 -17.32 7.93 9.67
C LEU A 265 -16.11 8.52 10.39
N LEU A 266 -15.44 9.52 9.79
CA LEU A 266 -14.34 10.25 10.44
C LEU A 266 -14.84 10.97 11.70
N ASP A 267 -16.03 11.58 11.64
CA ASP A 267 -16.68 12.18 12.81
C ASP A 267 -17.00 11.15 13.88
N LEU A 268 -17.56 10.01 13.49
CA LEU A 268 -17.82 8.91 14.40
C LEU A 268 -16.51 8.46 15.06
N ALA A 269 -15.49 8.12 14.28
CA ALA A 269 -14.19 7.68 14.80
C ALA A 269 -13.60 8.67 15.81
N ARG A 270 -13.60 9.97 15.49
CA ARG A 270 -13.16 11.04 16.39
C ARG A 270 -13.98 11.07 17.68
N SER A 271 -15.29 11.03 17.58
CA SER A 271 -16.20 11.08 18.73
C SER A 271 -16.07 9.89 19.68
N LEU A 272 -15.65 8.73 19.15
CA LEU A 272 -15.42 7.51 19.93
C LEU A 272 -14.02 7.48 20.57
N GLY A 273 -13.15 8.45 20.27
CA GLY A 273 -11.77 8.49 20.77
C GLY A 273 -10.78 7.64 19.97
N ALA A 274 -11.12 7.23 18.74
CA ALA A 274 -10.20 6.52 17.88
C ALA A 274 -9.01 7.41 17.48
N HIS A 275 -7.81 6.85 17.47
CA HIS A 275 -6.62 7.54 16.99
C HIS A 275 -6.64 7.65 15.46
N GLU A 276 -7.14 6.63 14.77
CA GLU A 276 -7.01 6.51 13.33
C GLU A 276 -8.30 5.95 12.71
N ALA A 277 -8.60 6.35 11.48
CA ALA A 277 -9.64 5.80 10.63
C ALA A 277 -9.03 5.28 9.33
N ARG A 278 -9.31 4.03 8.97
CA ARG A 278 -8.82 3.40 7.74
C ARG A 278 -9.96 3.06 6.79
N PHE A 279 -9.84 3.54 5.56
CA PHE A 279 -10.70 3.18 4.45
C PHE A 279 -9.98 2.16 3.58
N ILE A 280 -10.52 0.95 3.50
CA ILE A 280 -9.96 -0.15 2.71
C ILE A 280 -10.97 -0.48 1.60
N PRO A 281 -10.57 -0.52 0.32
CA PRO A 281 -11.52 -0.86 -0.73
C PRO A 281 -12.01 -2.30 -0.60
N LEU A 282 -13.31 -2.51 -0.83
CA LEU A 282 -13.87 -3.86 -0.99
C LEU A 282 -13.05 -4.66 -2.01
N ARG A 283 -12.67 -5.86 -1.58
CA ARG A 283 -12.02 -6.87 -2.43
C ARG A 283 -13.01 -7.95 -2.79
N ARG A 284 -13.11 -8.26 -4.08
CA ARG A 284 -13.97 -9.34 -4.58
C ARG A 284 -13.30 -10.70 -4.43
N ILE A 285 -13.15 -11.12 -3.19
CA ILE A 285 -12.60 -12.40 -2.75
C ILE A 285 -13.53 -13.02 -1.70
N GLY A 286 -13.56 -14.35 -1.61
CA GLY A 286 -14.51 -15.05 -0.72
C GLY A 286 -15.95 -14.60 -0.97
N ALA A 287 -16.69 -14.25 0.08
CA ALA A 287 -18.06 -13.73 -0.07
C ALA A 287 -18.14 -12.36 -0.74
N GLY A 288 -17.03 -11.60 -0.78
CA GLY A 288 -16.95 -10.35 -1.53
C GLY A 288 -17.14 -10.52 -3.04
N LEU A 289 -16.97 -11.73 -3.59
CA LEU A 289 -17.29 -12.03 -5.00
C LEU A 289 -18.76 -11.75 -5.34
N ALA A 290 -19.67 -12.03 -4.39
CA ALA A 290 -21.10 -11.76 -4.54
C ALA A 290 -21.47 -10.27 -4.41
N CYS A 291 -20.48 -9.40 -4.16
CA CYS A 291 -20.65 -7.95 -4.01
C CYS A 291 -20.08 -7.18 -5.22
N ALA A 292 -20.10 -7.77 -6.42
CA ALA A 292 -19.54 -7.15 -7.62
C ALA A 292 -20.18 -5.80 -7.98
N GLU A 293 -21.49 -5.65 -7.76
CA GLU A 293 -22.24 -4.39 -7.97
C GLU A 293 -21.79 -3.26 -7.03
N ASP A 294 -21.13 -3.62 -5.93
CA ASP A 294 -20.61 -2.70 -4.91
C ASP A 294 -19.12 -2.37 -5.09
N ALA A 295 -18.50 -2.87 -6.18
CA ALA A 295 -17.09 -2.62 -6.44
C ALA A 295 -16.77 -1.11 -6.39
N PRO A 296 -15.81 -0.68 -5.56
CA PRO A 296 -15.54 0.74 -5.34
C PRO A 296 -15.05 1.43 -6.61
N ASP A 297 -15.48 2.67 -6.80
CA ASP A 297 -14.83 3.59 -7.71
C ASP A 297 -13.75 4.36 -6.93
N GLN A 298 -12.49 4.08 -7.24
CA GLN A 298 -11.34 4.65 -6.55
C GLN A 298 -11.21 6.16 -6.79
N VAL A 299 -11.63 6.65 -7.96
CA VAL A 299 -11.56 8.07 -8.31
C VAL A 299 -12.62 8.83 -7.53
N ALA A 300 -13.86 8.36 -7.58
CA ALA A 300 -14.96 8.99 -6.85
C ALA A 300 -14.70 9.00 -5.33
N ALA A 301 -14.15 7.91 -4.79
CA ALA A 301 -13.78 7.83 -3.37
C ALA A 301 -12.63 8.79 -3.01
N LEU A 302 -11.60 8.93 -3.87
CA LEU A 302 -10.53 9.91 -3.66
C LEU A 302 -11.05 11.34 -3.69
N GLU A 303 -11.81 11.72 -4.73
CA GLU A 303 -12.34 13.09 -4.85
C GLU A 303 -13.27 13.42 -3.68
N GLY A 304 -14.17 12.50 -3.30
CA GLY A 304 -15.02 12.68 -2.12
C GLY A 304 -14.20 12.89 -0.84
N LEU A 305 -13.12 12.13 -0.65
CA LEU A 305 -12.22 12.34 0.49
C LEU A 305 -11.50 13.69 0.44
N LEU A 306 -11.03 14.11 -0.74
CA LEU A 306 -10.35 15.39 -0.94
C LEU A 306 -11.27 16.59 -0.75
N GLU A 307 -12.55 16.48 -1.12
CA GLU A 307 -13.59 17.48 -0.84
C GLU A 307 -13.83 17.61 0.66
N VAL A 308 -13.94 16.49 1.37
CA VAL A 308 -14.06 16.46 2.83
C VAL A 308 -12.87 17.17 3.46
N LEU A 309 -11.64 16.82 3.08
CA LEU A 309 -10.43 17.42 3.64
C LEU A 309 -10.24 18.89 3.27
N ALA A 310 -10.78 19.34 2.15
CA ALA A 310 -10.79 20.76 1.80
C ALA A 310 -11.72 21.57 2.71
N ARG A 311 -12.89 21.00 3.08
CA ARG A 311 -13.83 21.63 4.03
C ARG A 311 -13.41 21.46 5.49
N ARG A 312 -12.75 20.35 5.81
CA ARG A 312 -12.52 19.83 7.16
C ARG A 312 -11.05 19.36 7.33
N PRO A 313 -10.05 20.24 7.17
CA PRO A 313 -8.64 19.85 7.23
C PRO A 313 -8.23 19.24 8.58
N GLU A 314 -8.94 19.55 9.66
CA GLU A 314 -8.72 19.00 11.00
C GLU A 314 -8.97 17.49 11.10
N LEU A 315 -9.65 16.89 10.11
CA LEU A 315 -9.84 15.44 10.04
C LEU A 315 -8.62 14.70 9.44
N ARG A 316 -7.70 15.40 8.76
CA ARG A 316 -6.54 14.79 8.10
C ARG A 316 -5.68 13.90 9.00
N PRO A 317 -5.39 14.27 10.27
CA PRO A 317 -4.58 13.43 11.16
C PRO A 317 -5.17 12.04 11.43
N LEU A 318 -6.50 11.86 11.34
CA LEU A 318 -7.15 10.57 11.54
C LEU A 318 -6.86 9.57 10.42
N LEU A 319 -6.57 10.04 9.21
CA LEU A 319 -6.38 9.16 8.05
C LEU A 319 -5.08 8.35 8.08
N GLY A 320 -4.15 8.64 8.99
CA GLY A 320 -2.95 7.85 9.28
C GLY A 320 -2.41 7.00 8.12
N ARG A 321 -2.67 5.70 8.17
CA ARG A 321 -2.29 4.67 7.20
C ARG A 321 -3.49 4.12 6.41
N ASP A 322 -4.44 4.97 6.06
CA ASP A 322 -5.53 4.61 5.15
C ASP A 322 -4.99 4.33 3.74
N TRP A 323 -5.81 3.69 2.91
CA TRP A 323 -5.40 3.25 1.57
C TRP A 323 -4.98 4.42 0.66
N PHE A 324 -5.66 5.57 0.72
CA PHE A 324 -5.31 6.75 -0.10
C PHE A 324 -4.04 7.44 0.42
N SER A 325 -3.85 7.55 1.75
CA SER A 325 -2.58 8.04 2.31
C SER A 325 -1.39 7.18 1.86
N ILE A 326 -1.57 5.85 1.78
CA ILE A 326 -0.54 4.94 1.26
C ILE A 326 -0.28 5.19 -0.22
N GLN A 327 -1.31 5.36 -1.07
CA GLN A 327 -1.11 5.68 -2.49
C GLN A 327 -0.40 7.03 -2.67
N ALA A 328 -0.76 8.05 -1.90
CA ALA A 328 -0.10 9.35 -1.94
C ALA A 328 1.39 9.26 -1.54
N ALA A 329 1.71 8.47 -0.51
CA ALA A 329 3.10 8.20 -0.13
C ALA A 329 3.88 7.48 -1.23
N ILE A 330 3.27 6.50 -1.89
CA ILE A 330 3.87 5.78 -3.04
C ILE A 330 4.21 6.76 -4.17
N CYS A 331 3.31 7.67 -4.52
CA CYS A 331 3.55 8.74 -5.49
C CYS A 331 4.69 9.68 -5.05
N ARG A 332 4.70 10.09 -3.78
CA ARG A 332 5.66 11.06 -3.23
C ARG A 332 7.08 10.52 -3.14
N PHE A 333 7.26 9.27 -2.76
CA PHE A 333 8.60 8.70 -2.55
C PHE A 333 9.17 8.00 -3.79
N SER A 334 8.35 7.78 -4.83
CA SER A 334 8.80 7.26 -6.13
C SER A 334 9.63 5.96 -6.00
N GLY A 335 9.14 5.05 -5.15
CA GLY A 335 9.77 3.76 -4.91
C GLY A 335 9.27 2.69 -5.89
N ALA A 336 10.14 2.22 -6.78
CA ALA A 336 9.81 1.17 -7.73
C ALA A 336 9.50 -0.16 -7.03
N ARG A 337 8.38 -0.78 -7.37
CA ARG A 337 7.95 -2.10 -6.87
C ARG A 337 7.70 -3.05 -8.03
N SER A 338 8.20 -4.26 -7.92
CA SER A 338 7.90 -5.31 -8.91
C SER A 338 6.61 -6.06 -8.60
N GLY A 339 6.13 -6.09 -7.35
CA GLY A 339 4.89 -6.79 -7.01
C GLY A 339 4.22 -6.24 -5.76
N CYS A 340 3.02 -6.74 -5.47
CA CYS A 340 2.27 -6.36 -4.27
C CYS A 340 2.87 -6.94 -2.96
N GLY A 341 3.94 -7.73 -3.06
CA GLY A 341 4.62 -8.37 -1.93
C GLY A 341 4.18 -9.82 -1.67
N VAL A 342 3.24 -10.36 -2.44
CA VAL A 342 2.80 -11.76 -2.31
C VAL A 342 4.01 -12.70 -2.42
N ALA A 343 4.15 -13.63 -1.46
CA ALA A 343 5.25 -14.59 -1.38
C ALA A 343 6.69 -14.02 -1.26
N SER A 344 6.86 -12.69 -1.19
CA SER A 344 8.17 -12.01 -1.06
C SER A 344 8.28 -11.17 0.21
N LYS A 345 7.26 -10.36 0.49
CA LYS A 345 7.17 -9.44 1.63
C LYS A 345 5.99 -9.73 2.55
N VAL A 346 5.06 -10.58 2.12
CA VAL A 346 3.87 -10.95 2.87
C VAL A 346 3.82 -12.47 3.00
N ALA A 347 3.36 -12.94 4.15
CA ALA A 347 2.99 -14.33 4.36
C ALA A 347 1.76 -14.39 5.27
N PHE A 348 1.01 -15.48 5.15
CA PHE A 348 -0.18 -15.72 5.96
C PHE A 348 -0.10 -17.12 6.60
N VAL A 349 -0.30 -17.18 7.91
CA VAL A 349 -0.40 -18.42 8.69
C VAL A 349 -1.84 -18.56 9.16
N ASP A 350 -2.50 -19.63 8.77
CA ASP A 350 -3.87 -19.91 9.18
C ASP A 350 -3.92 -20.63 10.53
N ALA A 351 -5.10 -20.70 11.15
CA ALA A 351 -5.27 -21.19 12.52
C ALA A 351 -4.86 -22.66 12.72
N ASP A 352 -4.92 -23.48 11.66
CA ASP A 352 -4.49 -24.89 11.66
C ASP A 352 -2.99 -25.07 11.35
N GLY A 353 -2.25 -23.96 11.22
CA GLY A 353 -0.84 -23.97 10.86
C GLY A 353 -0.58 -24.12 9.35
N THR A 354 -1.60 -24.08 8.50
CA THR A 354 -1.40 -24.00 7.05
C THR A 354 -0.84 -22.64 6.67
N VAL A 355 0.19 -22.62 5.82
CA VAL A 355 0.85 -21.39 5.37
C VAL A 355 0.41 -21.07 3.95
N TYR A 356 0.12 -19.80 3.70
CA TYR A 356 -0.31 -19.23 2.43
C TYR A 356 0.55 -17.99 2.09
N PRO A 357 0.58 -17.57 0.81
CA PRO A 357 1.46 -16.50 0.37
C PRO A 357 0.97 -15.10 0.75
N CYS A 358 -0.33 -14.93 1.01
CA CYS A 358 -0.94 -13.74 1.63
C CYS A 358 -2.40 -14.05 2.03
N PRO A 359 -3.07 -13.21 2.85
CA PRO A 359 -4.46 -13.48 3.27
C PRO A 359 -5.46 -13.48 2.10
N ASN A 360 -5.16 -12.81 0.99
CA ASN A 360 -6.02 -12.79 -0.19
C ASN A 360 -5.77 -13.97 -1.16
N HIS A 361 -4.81 -14.85 -0.85
CA HIS A 361 -4.49 -16.08 -1.58
C HIS A 361 -4.59 -17.30 -0.65
N CYS A 362 -5.62 -17.36 0.18
CA CYS A 362 -5.83 -18.42 1.15
C CYS A 362 -6.74 -19.57 0.65
N ALA A 363 -6.92 -19.71 -0.67
CA ALA A 363 -7.65 -20.84 -1.24
C ALA A 363 -6.82 -22.13 -1.06
N PRO A 364 -7.44 -23.31 -0.81
CA PRO A 364 -6.71 -24.56 -0.56
C PRO A 364 -5.66 -24.90 -1.64
N ALA A 365 -5.94 -24.63 -2.91
CA ALA A 365 -5.03 -24.87 -4.03
C ALA A 365 -3.72 -24.03 -3.98
N LEU A 366 -3.68 -23.00 -3.15
CA LEU A 366 -2.53 -22.10 -2.98
C LEU A 366 -1.81 -22.31 -1.63
N ALA A 367 -2.16 -23.36 -0.89
CA ALA A 367 -1.43 -23.75 0.31
C ALA A 367 0.05 -23.98 -0.03
N CYS A 368 0.93 -23.43 0.79
CA CYS A 368 2.38 -23.45 0.61
C CYS A 368 3.05 -24.51 1.48
N GLY A 369 2.41 -24.93 2.57
CA GLY A 369 2.93 -25.91 3.51
C GLY A 369 2.13 -25.92 4.80
N SER A 370 2.56 -26.73 5.77
CA SER A 370 1.94 -26.78 7.10
C SER A 370 3.03 -26.80 8.18
N LEU A 371 2.82 -25.98 9.20
CA LEU A 371 3.66 -25.83 10.39
C LEU A 371 3.71 -27.09 11.27
N GLU A 372 2.79 -28.03 11.04
CA GLU A 372 2.82 -29.37 11.63
C GLU A 372 4.04 -30.17 11.16
N ARG A 373 4.46 -29.96 9.91
CA ARG A 373 5.47 -30.79 9.23
C ARG A 373 6.80 -30.08 8.98
N SER A 374 6.77 -28.76 8.78
CA SER A 374 7.96 -27.98 8.39
C SER A 374 8.05 -26.69 9.19
N SER A 375 9.26 -26.12 9.30
CA SER A 375 9.43 -24.78 9.87
C SER A 375 8.84 -23.73 8.94
N LEU A 376 8.47 -22.56 9.49
CA LEU A 376 7.99 -21.46 8.66
C LEU A 376 9.08 -20.97 7.69
N GLU A 377 10.34 -20.92 8.14
CA GLU A 377 11.47 -20.56 7.28
C GLU A 377 11.59 -21.49 6.06
N GLU A 378 11.50 -22.80 6.27
CA GLU A 378 11.59 -23.78 5.19
C GLU A 378 10.47 -23.55 4.16
N ILE A 379 9.23 -23.38 4.63
CA ILE A 379 8.07 -23.15 3.75
C ILE A 379 8.27 -21.87 2.94
N LEU A 380 8.66 -20.76 3.58
CA LEU A 380 8.85 -19.47 2.90
C LEU A 380 9.95 -19.54 1.83
N ARG A 381 11.03 -20.28 2.08
CA ARG A 381 12.15 -20.40 1.13
C ARG A 381 11.89 -21.41 0.03
N ARG A 382 11.35 -22.57 0.37
CA ARG A 382 11.39 -23.79 -0.45
C ARG A 382 10.05 -24.24 -1.00
N SER A 383 8.93 -23.71 -0.50
CA SER A 383 7.63 -24.09 -1.05
C SER A 383 7.56 -23.79 -2.56
N PRO A 384 7.23 -24.78 -3.41
CA PRO A 384 7.08 -24.54 -4.85
C PRO A 384 6.06 -23.46 -5.16
N THR A 385 4.97 -23.38 -4.39
CA THR A 385 3.96 -22.32 -4.55
C THR A 385 4.51 -20.94 -4.20
N MET A 386 5.28 -20.81 -3.11
CA MET A 386 5.94 -19.54 -2.75
C MET A 386 6.95 -19.10 -3.82
N GLN A 387 7.81 -20.01 -4.29
CA GLN A 387 8.82 -19.71 -5.31
C GLN A 387 8.17 -19.28 -6.62
N ARG A 388 7.20 -20.05 -7.10
CA ARG A 388 6.45 -19.74 -8.32
C ARG A 388 5.77 -18.38 -8.23
N LEU A 389 5.00 -18.12 -7.16
CA LEU A 389 4.30 -16.85 -7.01
C LEU A 389 5.25 -15.66 -6.85
N ARG A 390 6.37 -15.81 -6.14
CA ARG A 390 7.39 -14.76 -6.03
C ARG A 390 7.99 -14.39 -7.37
N GLU A 391 8.24 -15.40 -8.21
CA GLU A 391 8.80 -15.20 -9.54
C GLU A 391 7.77 -14.62 -10.52
N ASP A 392 6.56 -15.19 -10.53
CA ASP A 392 5.55 -14.87 -11.52
C ASP A 392 4.70 -13.65 -11.16
N CYS A 393 4.48 -13.35 -9.88
CA CYS A 393 3.70 -12.19 -9.46
C CYS A 393 4.52 -10.89 -9.50
N ARG A 394 5.10 -10.63 -10.67
CA ARG A 394 5.92 -9.47 -11.00
C ARG A 394 5.30 -8.69 -12.15
N VAL A 395 5.16 -7.38 -11.99
CA VAL A 395 4.48 -6.50 -12.95
C VAL A 395 5.14 -6.49 -14.33
N GLU A 396 6.45 -6.77 -14.38
CA GLU A 396 7.24 -6.93 -15.60
C GLU A 396 6.78 -8.15 -16.44
N ARG A 397 6.20 -9.16 -15.78
CA ARG A 397 5.69 -10.38 -16.42
C ARG A 397 4.26 -10.24 -16.92
N TYR A 398 3.52 -9.23 -16.48
CA TYR A 398 2.11 -9.08 -16.88
C TYR A 398 2.02 -8.39 -18.25
N PRO A 399 1.51 -9.05 -19.30
CA PRO A 399 1.49 -8.48 -20.64
C PRO A 399 0.82 -7.10 -20.72
N ALA A 400 -0.32 -6.95 -20.02
CA ALA A 400 -1.09 -5.71 -19.99
C ALA A 400 -0.43 -4.56 -19.19
N CYS A 401 0.63 -4.84 -18.41
CA CYS A 401 1.29 -3.83 -17.59
C CYS A 401 2.63 -3.35 -18.15
N ARG A 402 3.22 -4.04 -19.13
CA ARG A 402 4.58 -3.72 -19.65
C ARG A 402 4.73 -2.27 -20.11
N GLY A 403 3.75 -1.75 -20.85
CA GLY A 403 3.73 -0.35 -21.31
C GLY A 403 2.98 0.62 -20.40
N CYS A 404 2.62 0.23 -19.17
CA CYS A 404 1.88 1.10 -18.27
C CYS A 404 2.84 2.07 -17.57
N ALA A 405 2.54 3.38 -17.67
CA ALA A 405 3.27 4.44 -16.99
C ALA A 405 3.23 4.33 -15.46
N PHE A 406 2.30 3.57 -14.87
CA PHE A 406 2.17 3.43 -13.42
C PHE A 406 2.58 2.05 -12.90
N ARG A 407 3.17 1.19 -13.74
CA ARG A 407 3.39 -0.24 -13.43
C ARG A 407 4.14 -0.48 -12.11
N HIS A 408 5.18 0.29 -11.82
CA HIS A 408 6.00 0.11 -10.62
C HIS A 408 5.48 0.85 -9.37
N TRP A 409 4.51 1.77 -9.53
CA TRP A 409 3.73 2.28 -8.40
C TRP A 409 2.57 1.36 -8.09
N CYS A 410 1.79 0.92 -9.08
CA CYS A 410 0.68 -0.01 -8.88
C CYS A 410 1.17 -1.40 -8.43
N ALA A 411 2.30 -1.85 -8.97
CA ALA A 411 2.89 -3.17 -8.74
C ALA A 411 1.93 -4.34 -9.03
N GLY A 412 1.00 -4.11 -9.96
CA GLY A 412 -0.05 -5.05 -10.28
C GLY A 412 -1.22 -5.07 -9.30
N GLU A 413 -1.20 -4.40 -8.15
CA GLU A 413 -2.35 -4.43 -7.22
C GLU A 413 -2.62 -5.88 -6.69
N CYS A 414 -3.78 -6.16 -6.08
CA CYS A 414 -4.13 -7.42 -5.44
C CYS A 414 -4.25 -8.58 -6.46
N ARG A 415 -3.24 -9.45 -6.50
CA ARG A 415 -3.26 -10.63 -7.39
C ARG A 415 -4.27 -11.69 -6.95
N GLY A 416 -4.64 -11.70 -5.67
CA GLY A 416 -5.66 -12.61 -5.14
C GLY A 416 -7.05 -12.24 -5.63
N GLU A 417 -7.35 -10.93 -5.71
CA GLU A 417 -8.59 -10.44 -6.30
C GLU A 417 -8.61 -10.64 -7.82
N ALA A 418 -7.48 -10.39 -8.50
CA ALA A 418 -7.37 -10.69 -9.93
C ALA A 418 -7.70 -12.16 -10.21
N LEU A 419 -7.01 -13.09 -9.54
CA LEU A 419 -7.28 -14.53 -9.66
C LEU A 419 -8.75 -14.87 -9.35
N ALA A 420 -9.31 -14.35 -8.26
CA ALA A 420 -10.68 -14.68 -7.86
C ALA A 420 -11.73 -14.19 -8.87
N VAL A 421 -11.48 -13.07 -9.54
CA VAL A 421 -12.42 -12.45 -10.48
C VAL A 421 -12.24 -13.01 -11.89
N THR A 422 -11.01 -13.20 -12.35
CA THR A 422 -10.69 -13.50 -13.76
C THR A 422 -10.25 -14.94 -13.98
N GLY A 423 -9.90 -15.67 -12.92
CA GLY A 423 -9.23 -16.97 -13.02
C GLY A 423 -7.74 -16.88 -13.36
N ASP A 424 -7.19 -15.67 -13.54
CA ASP A 424 -5.80 -15.44 -13.93
C ASP A 424 -5.13 -14.38 -13.02
N PRO A 425 -4.11 -14.74 -12.21
CA PRO A 425 -3.43 -13.80 -11.33
C PRO A 425 -2.57 -12.77 -12.08
N PHE A 426 -2.39 -12.92 -13.40
CA PHE A 426 -1.63 -12.01 -14.27
C PHE A 426 -2.52 -11.06 -15.06
N ALA A 427 -3.85 -11.26 -15.01
CA ALA A 427 -4.81 -10.33 -15.57
C ALA A 427 -4.71 -8.95 -14.89
N PRO A 428 -5.07 -7.87 -15.60
CA PRO A 428 -5.21 -6.55 -14.98
C PRO A 428 -6.06 -6.61 -13.71
N SER A 429 -5.70 -5.82 -12.70
CA SER A 429 -6.57 -5.63 -11.54
C SER A 429 -7.95 -5.15 -12.00
N PRO A 430 -9.03 -5.61 -11.36
CA PRO A 430 -10.35 -5.03 -11.57
C PRO A 430 -10.44 -3.52 -11.41
N HIS A 431 -9.54 -2.95 -10.61
CA HIS A 431 -9.46 -1.51 -10.33
C HIS A 431 -8.45 -0.79 -11.23
N CYS A 432 -7.91 -1.44 -12.27
CA CYS A 432 -6.81 -0.92 -13.08
C CYS A 432 -7.12 0.45 -13.69
N ALA A 433 -8.32 0.65 -14.26
CA ALA A 433 -8.69 1.91 -14.90
C ALA A 433 -8.79 3.06 -13.89
N SER A 434 -9.55 2.88 -12.80
CA SER A 434 -9.72 3.91 -11.77
C SER A 434 -8.41 4.18 -11.01
N LEU A 435 -7.58 3.16 -10.78
CA LEU A 435 -6.30 3.33 -10.09
C LEU A 435 -5.27 4.12 -10.92
N LYS A 436 -5.26 3.97 -12.26
CA LYS A 436 -4.42 4.81 -13.14
C LYS A 436 -4.79 6.28 -13.00
N GLU A 437 -6.09 6.59 -12.94
CA GLU A 437 -6.55 7.97 -12.77
C GLU A 437 -6.25 8.50 -11.36
N VAL A 438 -6.41 7.67 -10.32
CA VAL A 438 -5.97 8.01 -8.95
C VAL A 438 -4.49 8.37 -8.92
N PHE A 439 -3.61 7.57 -9.55
CA PHE A 439 -2.19 7.92 -9.60
C PHE A 439 -1.94 9.20 -10.37
N ARG A 440 -2.56 9.39 -11.55
CA ARG A 440 -2.44 10.64 -12.32
C ARG A 440 -2.82 11.86 -11.47
N ARG A 441 -3.94 11.78 -10.74
CA ARG A 441 -4.44 12.83 -9.85
C ARG A 441 -3.49 13.08 -8.68
N LEU A 442 -3.06 12.03 -7.99
CA LEU A 442 -2.15 12.13 -6.86
C LEU A 442 -0.80 12.72 -7.25
N LEU A 443 -0.25 12.39 -8.42
CA LEU A 443 1.00 12.99 -8.90
C LEU A 443 0.88 14.52 -9.02
N TRP A 444 -0.22 15.02 -9.60
CA TRP A 444 -0.47 16.46 -9.67
C TRP A 444 -0.61 17.10 -8.29
N LEU A 445 -1.38 16.49 -7.39
CA LEU A 445 -1.58 17.00 -6.03
C LEU A 445 -0.26 17.00 -5.23
N VAL A 446 0.57 15.96 -5.38
CA VAL A 446 1.90 15.91 -4.77
C VAL A 446 2.82 16.98 -5.35
N ALA A 447 2.77 17.21 -6.67
CA ALA A 447 3.55 18.27 -7.32
C ALA A 447 3.19 19.65 -6.77
N ASP A 448 1.90 19.93 -6.62
CA ASP A 448 1.39 21.18 -6.08
C ASP A 448 1.65 21.34 -4.57
N GLY A 449 2.13 20.31 -3.88
CA GLY A 449 2.34 20.34 -2.43
C GLY A 449 1.04 20.35 -1.63
N ASP A 450 -0.01 19.71 -2.14
CA ASP A 450 -1.35 19.75 -1.54
C ASP A 450 -1.36 19.23 -0.10
N GLU A 451 -1.72 20.11 0.83
CA GLU A 451 -1.70 19.86 2.28
C GLU A 451 -2.70 18.76 2.70
N ARG A 452 -3.75 18.52 1.90
CA ARG A 452 -4.71 17.44 2.16
C ARG A 452 -4.06 16.07 2.09
N LEU A 453 -2.91 15.94 1.42
CA LEU A 453 -2.13 14.70 1.41
C LEU A 453 -1.23 14.54 2.64
N GLY A 454 -1.19 15.51 3.56
CA GLY A 454 -0.30 15.58 4.74
C GLY A 454 1.15 15.96 4.40
N GLY A 455 1.85 16.68 5.29
CA GLY A 455 3.27 17.13 5.15
C GLY A 455 4.16 16.71 6.34
N THR A 456 5.51 16.79 6.34
CA THR A 456 6.55 17.20 5.34
C THR A 456 7.86 16.38 5.53
N ALA A 457 8.77 16.45 4.54
CA ALA A 457 10.21 16.07 4.54
C ALA A 457 10.65 14.64 4.14
N SER A 458 10.57 14.35 2.83
CA SER A 458 11.72 13.87 2.04
C SER A 458 11.39 14.04 0.54
N ARG A 459 12.16 14.91 -0.13
CA ARG A 459 11.99 15.33 -1.53
C ARG A 459 12.37 14.19 -2.48
N ARG A 460 11.43 13.69 -3.29
CA ARG A 460 11.69 13.22 -4.68
C ARG A 460 10.46 13.45 -5.55
N GLY A 461 10.44 14.58 -6.26
CA GLY A 461 9.35 14.92 -7.20
C GLY A 461 9.12 16.42 -7.49
N ARG A 462 10.01 17.35 -7.09
CA ARG A 462 9.94 18.76 -7.50
C ARG A 462 11.19 19.17 -8.25
N LEU A 463 11.02 19.65 -9.48
CA LEU A 463 11.93 20.57 -10.16
C LEU A 463 11.05 21.55 -10.94
N ILE A 464 10.40 22.47 -10.22
CA ILE A 464 9.87 23.73 -10.76
C ILE A 464 10.23 24.84 -9.76
N GLU A 465 11.17 25.68 -10.21
CA GLU A 465 11.43 27.11 -9.93
C GLU A 465 11.75 27.66 -8.53
N GLU A 466 11.53 26.99 -7.40
CA GLU A 466 11.73 27.68 -6.09
C GLU A 466 13.14 27.62 -5.45
N GLU A 467 14.17 27.08 -6.11
CA GLU A 467 15.57 27.11 -5.59
C GLU A 467 16.64 27.47 -6.65
N LEU A 468 16.27 28.31 -7.63
CA LEU A 468 17.23 28.96 -8.54
C LEU A 468 17.13 30.50 -8.45
N VAL A 469 17.07 31.01 -7.22
CA VAL A 469 17.43 32.41 -6.88
C VAL A 469 18.27 32.42 -5.62
#